data_AF-A0A9X4G3L6-F1
#
_entry.id   AF-A0A9X4G3L6-F1
#
_cell.length_a   1.000
_cell.length_b   1.000
_cell.length_c   1.000
_cell.angle_alpha   90.00
_cell.angle_beta   90.00
_cell.angle_gamma   90.00
#
_symmetry.space_group_name_H-M   'P 1'
#
loop_
_entity.id
_entity.type
_entity.pdbx_description
1 polymer ?
#
loop_
_entity_poly.entity_id
_entity_poly.type
_entity_poly.pdbx_seq_one_letter_code
_entity_poly.pdbx_strand_id
1 'polypeptide(L)'
;MISRVSRIMTTIVSKYMPDPLVLAVLLSIVIFFCSWGLTDHNPLELIDMWGNGFWNLLAFSMQMAMVVVTGNALASAPQIRRFLNLTASIAKTPAQGVMLVTFMSCLACAINWGFGLVVGAMFAKEVARRIKGTDYALLIACAYIGFMTWGGGFSGSMPLQAATPNNPISHFITSSSYLNGVIPVTQTLLTGYNIFIIVMLLISLPFITKLMMPKENEVRTVDPSLLASDPDFSKTLGSKATIAEKIEESRILAYLIAGTGFTYLAMYFYERGFNLTINTVNFIFLMLGMFLHGSPAAYVRAITNAAKSTAGILIQFPFYAGMQLMMEHSGLGGMITEFFVSVSNKDTFPVLTFFSSAFVNFAVPSGGGHWVVQGPFVIPAAQVLGADLGKATMAIAYGDMWANMAQPFWALPALGIAGLGVRDIMGYCMTALIFTTPIFVIGLYFL
;
A
#
# COMPACT_ATOMS: atom_id res chain seq x y z
N MET A 1 5.37 -24.81 13.04
CA MET A 1 5.45 -24.83 11.56
C MET A 1 5.69 -23.43 11.00
N ILE A 2 4.80 -22.46 11.27
CA ILE A 2 4.91 -21.07 10.77
C ILE A 2 6.26 -20.42 11.07
N SER A 3 6.73 -20.44 12.33
CA SER A 3 8.06 -19.91 12.70
C SER A 3 9.24 -20.55 11.94
N ARG A 4 9.13 -21.82 11.53
CA ARG A 4 10.15 -22.48 10.71
C ARG A 4 10.14 -21.94 9.28
N VAL A 5 8.96 -21.83 8.68
CA VAL A 5 8.79 -21.23 7.35
C VAL A 5 9.28 -19.78 7.36
N SER A 6 8.92 -19.02 8.39
CA SER A 6 9.37 -17.64 8.60
C SER A 6 10.88 -17.50 8.56
N ARG A 7 11.61 -18.37 9.27
CA ARG A 7 13.08 -18.36 9.25
C ARG A 7 13.67 -18.73 7.90
N ILE A 8 13.05 -19.67 7.17
CA ILE A 8 13.50 -20.03 5.82
C ILE A 8 13.30 -18.83 4.89
N MET A 9 12.12 -18.21 4.91
CA MET A 9 11.81 -17.05 4.07
C MET A 9 12.71 -15.85 4.39
N THR A 10 12.93 -15.52 5.66
CA THR A 10 13.87 -14.44 6.03
C THR A 10 15.30 -14.75 5.60
N THR A 11 15.74 -16.00 5.68
CA THR A 11 17.06 -16.41 5.15
C THR A 11 17.15 -16.22 3.64
N ILE A 12 16.15 -16.70 2.89
CA ILE A 12 16.11 -16.55 1.42
C ILE A 12 16.11 -15.08 1.03
N VAL A 13 15.19 -14.29 1.60
CA VAL A 13 15.07 -12.85 1.31
C VAL A 13 16.37 -12.11 1.64
N SER A 14 16.98 -12.37 2.79
CA SER A 14 18.22 -11.70 3.18
C SER A 14 19.38 -11.96 2.21
N LYS A 15 19.39 -13.12 1.55
CA LYS A 15 20.45 -13.53 0.63
C LYS A 15 20.19 -13.14 -0.83
N TYR A 16 18.94 -13.19 -1.27
CA TYR A 16 18.60 -13.11 -2.70
C TYR A 16 17.78 -11.90 -3.09
N MET A 17 17.10 -11.22 -2.16
CA MET A 17 16.29 -10.05 -2.52
C MET A 17 17.21 -8.84 -2.77
N PRO A 18 17.24 -8.28 -3.99
CA PRO A 18 18.01 -7.06 -4.25
C PRO A 18 17.38 -5.85 -3.54
N ASP A 19 18.09 -4.74 -3.53
CA ASP A 19 17.51 -3.45 -3.14
C ASP A 19 16.29 -3.12 -4.05
N PRO A 20 15.23 -2.45 -3.56
CA PRO A 20 14.02 -2.22 -4.36
C PRO A 20 14.24 -1.47 -5.68
N LEU A 21 15.21 -0.53 -5.74
CA LEU A 21 15.55 0.12 -7.00
C LEU A 21 16.22 -0.86 -7.97
N VAL A 22 17.18 -1.65 -7.47
CA VAL A 22 17.84 -2.68 -8.25
C VAL A 22 16.82 -3.72 -8.74
N LEU A 23 15.85 -4.08 -7.92
CA LEU A 23 14.74 -4.95 -8.31
C LEU A 23 13.95 -4.34 -9.47
N ALA A 24 13.57 -3.07 -9.38
CA ALA A 24 12.81 -2.38 -10.44
C ALA A 24 13.59 -2.34 -11.78
N VAL A 25 14.91 -2.11 -11.72
CA VAL A 25 15.78 -2.14 -12.90
C VAL A 25 15.87 -3.55 -13.49
N LEU A 26 16.12 -4.56 -12.67
CA LEU A 26 16.19 -5.96 -13.12
C LEU A 26 14.86 -6.42 -13.74
N LEU A 27 13.74 -6.06 -13.12
CA LEU A 27 12.40 -6.34 -13.66
C LEU A 27 12.19 -5.61 -14.98
N SER A 28 12.63 -4.36 -15.11
CA SER A 28 12.51 -3.61 -16.38
C SER A 28 13.24 -4.34 -17.51
N ILE A 29 14.44 -4.87 -17.23
CA ILE A 29 15.22 -5.67 -18.17
C ILE A 29 14.51 -6.99 -18.52
N VAL A 30 14.01 -7.71 -17.51
CA VAL A 30 13.29 -8.97 -17.72
C VAL A 30 12.04 -8.75 -18.57
N ILE A 31 11.23 -7.75 -18.24
CA ILE A 31 10.01 -7.42 -18.99
C ILE A 31 10.33 -6.99 -20.41
N PHE A 32 11.42 -6.25 -20.64
CA PHE A 32 11.89 -5.93 -21.99
C PHE A 32 12.19 -7.19 -22.81
N PHE A 33 12.99 -8.12 -22.27
CA PHE A 33 13.35 -9.36 -22.98
C PHE A 33 12.15 -10.31 -23.15
N CYS A 34 11.26 -10.39 -22.16
CA CYS A 34 10.02 -11.15 -22.29
C CYS A 34 9.11 -10.56 -23.37
N SER A 35 8.96 -9.22 -23.41
CA SER A 35 8.17 -8.56 -24.45
C SER A 35 8.79 -8.82 -25.83
N TRP A 36 10.11 -8.66 -25.96
CA TRP A 36 10.80 -8.89 -27.23
C TRP A 36 10.71 -10.35 -27.72
N GLY A 37 10.78 -11.32 -26.80
CA GLY A 37 10.73 -12.73 -27.16
C GLY A 37 9.32 -13.28 -27.43
N LEU A 38 8.27 -12.62 -26.93
CA LEU A 38 6.91 -13.15 -26.93
C LEU A 38 5.91 -12.29 -27.73
N THR A 39 6.24 -11.02 -28.04
CA THR A 39 5.36 -10.09 -28.77
C THR A 39 5.95 -9.75 -30.13
N ASP A 40 5.11 -9.29 -31.06
CA ASP A 40 5.51 -8.90 -32.42
C ASP A 40 6.08 -7.47 -32.49
N HIS A 41 6.95 -7.11 -31.54
CA HIS A 41 7.59 -5.80 -31.46
C HIS A 41 9.10 -5.88 -31.56
N ASN A 42 9.69 -4.92 -32.29
CA ASN A 42 11.15 -4.82 -32.36
C ASN A 42 11.73 -4.12 -31.11
N PRO A 43 13.04 -4.28 -30.82
CA PRO A 43 13.67 -3.70 -29.63
C PRO A 43 13.49 -2.18 -29.47
N LEU A 44 13.47 -1.41 -30.57
CA LEU A 44 13.35 0.04 -30.51
C LEU A 44 11.93 0.48 -30.15
N GLU A 45 10.90 -0.21 -30.66
CA GLU A 45 9.50 0.01 -30.28
C GLU A 45 9.29 -0.24 -28.79
N LEU A 46 9.86 -1.32 -28.24
CA LEU A 46 9.74 -1.64 -26.81
C LEU A 46 10.45 -0.60 -25.93
N ILE A 47 11.61 -0.10 -26.35
CA ILE A 47 12.30 1.01 -25.66
C ILE A 47 11.45 2.29 -25.72
N ASP A 48 10.83 2.59 -26.86
CA ASP A 48 9.96 3.75 -27.03
C ASP A 48 8.72 3.65 -26.11
N MET A 49 8.07 2.49 -26.04
CA MET A 49 6.97 2.25 -25.10
C MET A 49 7.39 2.46 -23.64
N TRP A 50 8.55 1.91 -23.24
CA TRP A 50 9.07 2.08 -21.88
C TRP A 50 9.39 3.56 -21.58
N GLY A 51 10.02 4.26 -22.52
CA GLY A 51 10.39 5.66 -22.39
C GLY A 51 9.19 6.60 -22.31
N ASN A 52 8.20 6.40 -23.20
CA ASN A 52 6.94 7.15 -23.20
C ASN A 52 6.14 6.94 -21.91
N GLY A 53 6.25 5.75 -21.29
CA GLY A 53 5.60 5.41 -20.04
C GLY A 53 6.28 5.95 -18.79
N PHE A 54 7.56 6.30 -18.87
CA PHE A 54 8.42 6.54 -17.72
C PHE A 54 7.89 7.62 -16.76
N TRP A 55 7.19 8.63 -17.28
CA TRP A 55 6.67 9.75 -16.49
C TRP A 55 5.15 9.66 -16.18
N ASN A 56 4.47 8.59 -16.59
CA ASN A 56 3.01 8.47 -16.49
C ASN A 56 2.50 8.43 -15.04
N LEU A 57 3.35 8.08 -14.08
CA LEU A 57 2.99 8.04 -12.65
C LEU A 57 3.39 9.30 -11.87
N LEU A 58 3.87 10.38 -12.48
CA LEU A 58 4.39 11.56 -11.74
C LEU A 58 3.41 12.13 -10.69
N ALA A 59 2.14 12.31 -11.05
CA ALA A 59 1.13 12.81 -10.12
C ALA A 59 0.93 11.84 -8.94
N PHE A 60 0.89 10.54 -9.22
CA PHE A 60 0.76 9.50 -8.22
C PHE A 60 2.01 9.40 -7.32
N SER A 61 3.21 9.50 -7.90
CA SER A 61 4.48 9.55 -7.16
C SER A 61 4.50 10.73 -6.18
N MET A 62 4.04 11.91 -6.61
CA MET A 62 3.94 13.08 -5.74
C MET A 62 2.91 12.87 -4.63
N GLN A 63 1.75 12.29 -4.95
CA GLN A 63 0.75 11.92 -3.94
C GLN A 63 1.35 11.00 -2.89
N MET A 64 2.11 9.99 -3.30
CA MET A 64 2.75 9.03 -2.39
C MET A 64 3.87 9.65 -1.55
N ALA A 65 4.70 10.50 -2.17
CA ALA A 65 5.71 11.26 -1.45
C ALA A 65 5.06 12.15 -0.38
N MET A 66 3.98 12.85 -0.72
CA MET A 66 3.23 13.67 0.22
C MET A 66 2.62 12.87 1.36
N VAL A 67 2.06 11.67 1.10
CA VAL A 67 1.47 10.83 2.15
C VAL A 67 2.52 10.46 3.19
N VAL A 68 3.71 10.05 2.74
CA VAL A 68 4.81 9.66 3.63
C VAL A 68 5.35 10.86 4.40
N VAL A 69 5.60 11.99 3.73
CA VAL A 69 6.22 13.16 4.35
C VAL A 69 5.28 13.84 5.32
N THR A 70 4.04 14.10 4.91
CA THR A 70 3.04 14.73 5.78
C THR A 70 2.62 13.79 6.91
N GLY A 71 2.52 12.48 6.65
CA GLY A 71 2.24 11.47 7.65
C GLY A 71 3.31 11.37 8.73
N ASN A 72 4.58 11.30 8.34
CA ASN A 72 5.71 11.30 9.27
C ASN A 72 5.81 12.64 10.05
N ALA A 73 5.64 13.78 9.37
CA ALA A 73 5.57 15.07 10.04
C ALA A 73 4.42 15.12 11.07
N LEU A 74 3.23 14.60 10.73
CA LEU A 74 2.10 14.51 11.66
C LEU A 74 2.41 13.57 12.84
N ALA A 75 3.08 12.45 12.60
CA ALA A 75 3.49 11.47 13.62
C ALA A 75 4.32 12.08 14.74
N SER A 76 5.25 12.96 14.35
CA SER A 76 6.18 13.62 15.27
C SER A 76 5.52 14.72 16.12
N ALA A 77 4.27 15.11 15.81
CA ALA A 77 3.55 16.06 16.63
C ALA A 77 3.27 15.46 18.04
N PRO A 78 3.55 16.19 19.14
CA PRO A 78 3.42 15.67 20.50
C PRO A 78 2.05 15.07 20.84
N GLN A 79 0.98 15.64 20.27
CA GLN A 79 -0.41 15.23 20.48
C GLN A 79 -0.69 13.87 19.85
N ILE A 80 -0.26 13.66 18.60
CA ILE A 80 -0.41 12.37 17.90
C ILE A 80 0.40 11.29 18.60
N ARG A 81 1.63 11.61 19.00
CA ARG A 81 2.47 10.69 19.76
C ARG A 81 1.83 10.25 21.07
N ARG A 82 1.17 11.14 21.81
CA ARG A 82 0.43 10.77 23.03
C ARG A 82 -0.71 9.80 22.73
N PHE A 83 -1.47 10.04 21.67
CA PHE A 83 -2.56 9.16 21.24
C PHE A 83 -2.06 7.76 20.83
N LEU A 84 -1.00 7.69 20.04
CA LEU A 84 -0.38 6.42 19.65
C LEU A 84 0.19 5.68 20.87
N ASN A 85 0.78 6.39 21.83
CA ASN A 85 1.26 5.79 23.08
C ASN A 85 0.14 5.22 23.96
N LEU A 86 -1.02 5.89 23.98
CA LEU A 86 -2.20 5.43 24.72
C LEU A 86 -2.75 4.14 24.10
N THR A 87 -2.91 4.10 22.78
CA THR A 87 -3.38 2.90 22.07
C THR A 87 -2.37 1.75 22.16
N ALA A 88 -1.07 2.04 22.06
CA ALA A 88 0.00 1.06 22.25
C ALA A 88 0.01 0.47 23.67
N SER A 89 -0.59 1.15 24.65
CA SER A 89 -0.67 0.69 26.05
C SER A 89 -1.53 -0.55 26.25
N ILE A 90 -2.37 -0.90 25.27
CA ILE A 90 -3.22 -2.09 25.30
C ILE A 90 -2.35 -3.36 25.32
N ALA A 91 -1.24 -3.37 24.57
CA ALA A 91 -0.28 -4.47 24.59
C ALA A 91 0.61 -4.41 25.84
N LYS A 92 0.81 -5.57 26.49
CA LYS A 92 1.69 -5.73 27.66
C LYS A 92 2.86 -6.68 27.40
N THR A 93 2.76 -7.53 26.38
CA THR A 93 3.80 -8.50 25.99
C THR A 93 4.18 -8.34 24.52
N PRO A 94 5.37 -8.80 24.09
CA PRO A 94 5.77 -8.75 22.67
C PRO A 94 4.76 -9.41 21.73
N ALA A 95 4.17 -10.54 22.15
CA ALA A 95 3.12 -11.21 21.37
C ALA A 95 1.85 -10.37 21.22
N GLN A 96 1.40 -9.71 22.30
CA GLN A 96 0.28 -8.78 22.21
C GLN A 96 0.62 -7.57 21.34
N GLY A 97 1.86 -7.08 21.40
CA GLY A 97 2.33 -5.97 20.57
C GLY A 97 2.26 -6.30 19.07
N VAL A 98 2.81 -7.45 18.68
CA VAL A 98 2.73 -7.98 17.31
C VAL A 98 1.29 -8.10 16.83
N MET A 99 0.43 -8.78 17.61
CA MET A 99 -0.98 -8.95 17.27
C MET A 99 -1.72 -7.62 17.12
N LEU A 100 -1.49 -6.68 18.04
CA LEU A 100 -2.16 -5.39 18.06
C LEU A 100 -1.75 -4.53 16.86
N VAL A 101 -0.47 -4.49 16.50
CA VAL A 101 0.01 -3.78 15.32
C VAL A 101 -0.60 -4.37 14.05
N THR A 102 -0.58 -5.70 13.91
CA THR A 102 -1.18 -6.36 12.75
C THR A 102 -2.67 -6.03 12.64
N PHE A 103 -3.42 -6.16 13.73
CA PHE A 103 -4.86 -5.90 13.75
C PHE A 103 -5.19 -4.45 13.39
N MET A 104 -4.52 -3.48 14.04
CA MET A 104 -4.75 -2.06 13.80
C MET A 104 -4.37 -1.66 12.37
N SER A 105 -3.28 -2.23 11.83
CA SER A 105 -2.89 -1.97 10.45
C SER A 105 -3.87 -2.56 9.45
N CYS A 106 -4.35 -3.80 9.66
CA CYS A 106 -5.41 -4.40 8.84
C CYS A 106 -6.67 -3.53 8.84
N LEU A 107 -7.12 -3.10 10.02
CA LEU A 107 -8.31 -2.25 10.12
C LEU A 107 -8.13 -0.92 9.39
N ALA A 108 -6.99 -0.27 9.57
CA ALA A 108 -6.68 0.99 8.92
C ALA A 108 -6.59 0.84 7.38
N CYS A 109 -5.93 -0.21 6.88
CA CYS A 109 -5.80 -0.49 5.45
C CYS A 109 -7.13 -0.89 4.80
N ALA A 110 -8.00 -1.61 5.51
CA ALA A 110 -9.34 -1.95 5.04
C ALA A 110 -10.23 -0.70 4.89
N ILE A 111 -10.02 0.33 5.70
CA ILE A 111 -10.72 1.62 5.58
C ILE A 111 -10.11 2.45 4.45
N ASN A 112 -8.80 2.70 4.54
CA ASN A 112 -8.04 3.43 3.53
C ASN A 112 -6.58 2.98 3.53
N TRP A 113 -6.13 2.48 2.40
CA TRP A 113 -4.80 1.89 2.26
C TRP A 113 -3.65 2.89 2.45
N GLY A 114 -3.80 4.12 1.97
CA GLY A 114 -2.78 5.16 2.09
C GLY A 114 -2.60 5.62 3.54
N PHE A 115 -3.72 5.77 4.25
CA PHE A 115 -3.74 6.01 5.69
C PHE A 115 -3.14 4.84 6.48
N GLY A 116 -3.54 3.61 6.15
CA GLY A 116 -3.12 2.40 6.87
C GLY A 116 -1.62 2.12 6.82
N LEU A 117 -0.97 2.28 5.65
CA LEU A 117 0.48 2.09 5.50
C LEU A 117 1.30 3.00 6.42
N VAL A 118 0.90 4.26 6.53
CA VAL A 118 1.59 5.26 7.35
C VAL A 118 1.31 5.05 8.83
N VAL A 119 0.03 4.97 9.20
CA VAL A 119 -0.37 4.86 10.60
C VAL A 119 0.08 3.54 11.21
N GLY A 120 0.06 2.44 10.44
CA GLY A 120 0.59 1.15 10.87
C GLY A 120 2.06 1.23 11.25
N ALA A 121 2.90 1.82 10.39
CA ALA A 121 4.34 1.93 10.65
C ALA A 121 4.65 2.84 11.86
N MET A 122 3.96 3.97 11.97
CA MET A 122 4.07 4.86 13.13
C MET A 122 3.66 4.16 14.43
N PHE A 123 2.54 3.44 14.40
CA PHE A 123 2.03 2.72 15.56
C PHE A 123 2.99 1.59 15.98
N ALA A 124 3.57 0.87 15.02
CA ALA A 124 4.59 -0.15 15.28
C ALA A 124 5.82 0.41 16.01
N LYS A 125 6.28 1.63 15.67
CA LYS A 125 7.38 2.30 16.39
C LYS A 125 7.01 2.61 17.85
N GLU A 126 5.79 3.08 18.12
CA GLU A 126 5.35 3.34 19.48
C GLU A 126 5.22 2.05 20.31
N VAL A 127 4.72 0.98 19.70
CA VAL A 127 4.69 -0.34 20.35
C VAL A 127 6.12 -0.83 20.64
N ALA A 128 7.06 -0.67 19.72
CA ALA A 128 8.47 -1.03 19.92
C ALA A 128 9.13 -0.23 21.06
N ARG A 129 8.83 1.07 21.17
CA ARG A 129 9.30 1.93 22.28
C ARG A 129 8.80 1.45 23.64
N ARG A 130 7.56 0.95 23.69
CA ARG A 130 6.90 0.56 24.94
C ARG A 130 7.23 -0.87 25.36
N ILE A 131 7.23 -1.81 24.41
CA ILE A 131 7.32 -3.24 24.67
C ILE A 131 8.72 -3.74 24.29
N LYS A 132 9.60 -3.73 25.29
CA LYS A 132 10.96 -4.26 25.16
C LYS A 132 10.93 -5.77 24.82
N GLY A 133 11.96 -6.24 24.13
CA GLY A 133 12.07 -7.65 23.70
C GLY A 133 11.20 -8.00 22.49
N THR A 134 10.59 -7.02 21.83
CA THR A 134 9.89 -7.26 20.56
C THR A 134 10.88 -7.19 19.40
N ASP A 135 10.76 -8.13 18.45
CA ASP A 135 11.50 -8.08 17.20
C ASP A 135 10.98 -6.92 16.33
N TYR A 136 11.83 -5.93 16.11
CA TYR A 136 11.42 -4.69 15.47
C TYR A 136 11.11 -4.88 13.99
N ALA A 137 11.91 -5.71 13.31
CA ALA A 137 11.65 -6.06 11.91
C ALA A 137 10.29 -6.75 11.75
N LEU A 138 9.94 -7.67 12.66
CA LEU A 138 8.61 -8.29 12.68
C LEU A 138 7.50 -7.28 12.97
N LEU A 139 7.68 -6.34 13.90
CA LEU A 139 6.66 -5.29 14.15
C LEU A 139 6.41 -4.43 12.92
N ILE A 140 7.45 -4.00 12.22
CA ILE A 140 7.32 -3.23 10.99
C ILE A 140 6.73 -4.09 9.87
N ALA A 141 7.11 -5.36 9.79
CA ALA A 141 6.46 -6.32 8.90
C ALA A 141 4.96 -6.44 9.21
N CYS A 142 4.56 -6.46 10.48
CA CYS A 142 3.15 -6.52 10.89
C CYS A 142 2.36 -5.28 10.45
N ALA A 143 2.98 -4.10 10.51
CA ALA A 143 2.41 -2.89 9.96
C ALA A 143 2.20 -3.02 8.44
N TYR A 144 3.19 -3.52 7.71
CA TYR A 144 3.07 -3.68 6.26
C TYR A 144 2.12 -4.82 5.85
N ILE A 145 2.10 -5.95 6.56
CA ILE A 145 1.20 -7.09 6.34
C ILE A 145 -0.27 -6.67 6.45
N GLY A 146 -0.59 -5.66 7.26
CA GLY A 146 -1.95 -5.10 7.30
C GLY A 146 -2.47 -4.61 5.95
N PHE A 147 -1.56 -4.24 5.04
CA PHE A 147 -1.86 -3.88 3.66
C PHE A 147 -2.57 -5.01 2.91
N MET A 148 -2.47 -6.26 3.33
CA MET A 148 -3.21 -7.39 2.73
C MET A 148 -4.74 -7.30 2.86
N THR A 149 -5.31 -6.22 3.38
CA THR A 149 -6.76 -5.99 3.45
C THR A 149 -7.26 -4.89 2.50
N TRP A 150 -6.38 -4.14 1.82
CA TRP A 150 -6.82 -2.96 1.07
C TRP A 150 -7.63 -3.25 -0.17
N GLY A 151 -7.29 -4.30 -0.91
CA GLY A 151 -7.92 -4.66 -2.19
C GLY A 151 -9.41 -4.97 -2.05
N GLY A 152 -9.79 -5.58 -0.92
CA GLY A 152 -11.19 -5.82 -0.50
C GLY A 152 -11.76 -4.78 0.46
N GLY A 153 -10.99 -3.76 0.80
CA GLY A 153 -11.39 -2.66 1.65
C GLY A 153 -12.16 -1.58 0.90
N PHE A 154 -12.64 -0.57 1.63
CA PHE A 154 -13.40 0.55 1.06
C PHE A 154 -12.60 1.42 0.09
N SER A 155 -11.27 1.32 0.13
CA SER A 155 -10.36 2.03 -0.78
C SER A 155 -9.79 1.14 -1.91
N GLY A 156 -10.37 -0.03 -2.16
CA GLY A 156 -9.91 -0.95 -3.21
C GLY A 156 -9.93 -0.30 -4.60
N SER A 157 -8.77 -0.05 -5.20
CA SER A 157 -8.63 0.70 -6.45
C SER A 157 -9.41 0.10 -7.62
N MET A 158 -9.37 -1.23 -7.80
CA MET A 158 -10.05 -1.91 -8.90
C MET A 158 -11.57 -1.96 -8.73
N PRO A 159 -12.14 -2.39 -7.58
CA PRO A 159 -13.59 -2.36 -7.41
C PRO A 159 -14.16 -0.94 -7.49
N LEU A 160 -13.44 0.09 -7.02
CA LEU A 160 -13.87 1.48 -7.17
C LEU A 160 -13.82 1.97 -8.62
N GLN A 161 -12.78 1.63 -9.38
CA GLN A 161 -12.72 1.98 -10.80
C GLN A 161 -13.79 1.25 -11.61
N ALA A 162 -14.01 -0.04 -11.35
CA ALA A 162 -15.07 -0.81 -11.98
C ALA A 162 -16.46 -0.21 -11.67
N ALA A 163 -16.62 0.37 -10.48
CA ALA A 163 -17.83 1.09 -10.06
C ALA A 163 -17.92 2.55 -10.56
N THR A 164 -16.92 3.05 -11.29
CA THR A 164 -16.88 4.43 -11.81
C THR A 164 -17.38 4.47 -13.26
N PRO A 165 -18.27 5.40 -13.64
CA PRO A 165 -18.69 5.59 -15.03
C PRO A 165 -17.51 5.94 -15.94
N ASN A 166 -17.56 5.48 -17.20
CA ASN A 166 -16.51 5.70 -18.22
C ASN A 166 -15.11 5.20 -17.80
N ASN A 167 -15.07 4.18 -16.94
CA ASN A 167 -13.80 3.56 -16.58
C ASN A 167 -13.18 2.84 -17.80
N PRO A 168 -11.87 2.53 -17.76
CA PRO A 168 -11.14 1.98 -18.91
C PRO A 168 -11.72 0.69 -19.49
N ILE A 169 -12.54 -0.05 -18.74
CA ILE A 169 -13.09 -1.33 -19.19
C ILE A 169 -14.57 -1.28 -19.55
N SER A 170 -15.26 -0.15 -19.34
CA SER A 170 -16.73 -0.13 -19.39
C SER A 170 -17.28 -0.53 -20.75
N HIS A 171 -16.53 -0.28 -21.83
CA HIS A 171 -16.89 -0.65 -23.20
C HIS A 171 -16.76 -2.15 -23.50
N PHE A 172 -16.06 -2.91 -22.66
CA PHE A 172 -15.97 -4.37 -22.78
C PHE A 172 -17.14 -5.10 -22.11
N ILE A 173 -17.88 -4.42 -21.23
CA ILE A 173 -19.01 -5.00 -20.52
C ILE A 173 -20.27 -4.89 -21.39
N THR A 174 -20.72 -6.02 -21.91
CA THR A 174 -21.84 -6.09 -22.88
C THR A 174 -23.14 -6.56 -22.23
N SER A 175 -23.08 -7.09 -21.01
CA SER A 175 -24.26 -7.56 -20.28
C SER A 175 -25.16 -6.39 -19.86
N SER A 176 -26.45 -6.49 -20.19
CA SER A 176 -27.48 -5.53 -19.78
C SER A 176 -27.69 -5.45 -18.27
N SER A 177 -27.16 -6.40 -17.50
CA SER A 177 -27.18 -6.39 -16.03
C SER A 177 -26.27 -5.32 -15.42
N TYR A 178 -25.34 -4.77 -16.21
CA TYR A 178 -24.39 -3.74 -15.79
C TYR A 178 -24.67 -2.45 -16.54
N LEU A 179 -25.48 -1.58 -15.94
CA LEU A 179 -25.84 -0.29 -16.53
C LEU A 179 -24.57 0.53 -16.80
N ASN A 180 -24.43 1.04 -18.03
CA ASN A 180 -23.27 1.81 -18.50
C ASN A 180 -21.91 1.07 -18.37
N GLY A 181 -21.91 -0.26 -18.32
CA GLY A 181 -20.68 -1.05 -18.18
C GLY A 181 -19.97 -0.84 -16.85
N VAL A 182 -20.73 -0.56 -15.79
CA VAL A 182 -20.22 -0.32 -14.43
C VAL A 182 -20.52 -1.53 -13.55
N ILE A 183 -19.52 -2.05 -12.85
CA ILE A 183 -19.65 -3.12 -11.85
C ILE A 183 -19.81 -2.44 -10.48
N PRO A 184 -21.03 -2.41 -9.90
CA PRO A 184 -21.26 -1.67 -8.66
C PRO A 184 -20.58 -2.33 -7.46
N VAL A 185 -20.27 -1.53 -6.43
CA VAL A 185 -19.64 -2.02 -5.18
C VAL A 185 -20.46 -3.07 -4.44
N THR A 186 -21.78 -3.13 -4.70
CA THR A 186 -22.67 -4.18 -4.19
C THR A 186 -22.35 -5.57 -4.75
N GLN A 187 -21.72 -5.64 -5.92
CA GLN A 187 -21.25 -6.88 -6.55
C GLN A 187 -19.76 -7.13 -6.34
N THR A 188 -19.04 -6.24 -5.65
CA THR A 188 -17.62 -6.42 -5.32
C THR A 188 -17.40 -6.36 -3.80
N LEU A 189 -17.27 -5.16 -3.24
CA LEU A 189 -16.91 -4.92 -1.84
C LEU A 189 -17.98 -5.39 -0.84
N LEU A 190 -19.26 -5.29 -1.18
CA LEU A 190 -20.35 -5.64 -0.25
C LEU A 190 -20.84 -7.09 -0.39
N THR A 191 -20.09 -7.93 -1.10
CA THR A 191 -20.42 -9.34 -1.30
C THR A 191 -20.03 -10.21 -0.11
N GLY A 192 -20.72 -11.34 0.06
CA GLY A 192 -20.45 -12.29 1.14
C GLY A 192 -19.02 -12.85 1.11
N TYR A 193 -18.47 -13.13 -0.07
CA TYR A 193 -17.10 -13.64 -0.19
C TYR A 193 -16.05 -12.58 0.19
N ASN A 194 -16.25 -11.30 -0.17
CA ASN A 194 -15.32 -10.24 0.22
C ASN A 194 -15.36 -10.02 1.74
N ILE A 195 -16.56 -9.97 2.32
CA ILE A 195 -16.72 -9.86 3.77
C ILE A 195 -16.03 -11.04 4.48
N PHE A 196 -16.19 -12.27 3.98
CA PHE A 196 -15.49 -13.43 4.49
C PHE A 196 -13.97 -13.24 4.45
N ILE A 197 -13.40 -12.87 3.29
CA ILE A 197 -11.95 -12.68 3.15
C ILE A 197 -11.45 -11.61 4.13
N ILE A 198 -12.09 -10.44 4.18
CA ILE A 198 -11.67 -9.34 5.06
C ILE A 198 -11.75 -9.74 6.54
N VAL A 199 -12.84 -10.36 6.98
CA VAL A 199 -12.99 -10.80 8.37
C VAL A 199 -11.95 -11.88 8.72
N MET A 200 -11.73 -12.84 7.81
CA MET A 200 -10.74 -13.88 8.02
C MET A 200 -9.31 -13.32 8.10
N LEU A 201 -8.97 -12.32 7.28
CA LEU A 201 -7.67 -11.64 7.38
C LEU A 201 -7.53 -10.86 8.69
N LEU A 202 -8.55 -10.09 9.09
CA LEU A 202 -8.57 -9.34 10.36
C LEU A 202 -8.37 -10.25 11.58
N ILE A 203 -8.95 -11.45 11.56
CA ILE A 203 -8.83 -12.41 12.66
C ILE A 203 -7.52 -13.19 12.56
N SER A 204 -7.20 -13.77 11.40
CA SER A 204 -6.11 -14.73 11.27
C SER A 204 -4.72 -14.08 11.25
N LEU A 205 -4.55 -12.92 10.61
CA LEU A 205 -3.24 -12.28 10.45
C LEU A 205 -2.57 -11.99 11.80
N PRO A 206 -3.24 -11.43 12.83
CA PRO A 206 -2.65 -11.27 14.16
C PRO A 206 -2.09 -12.57 14.74
N PHE A 207 -2.80 -13.70 14.58
CA PHE A 207 -2.30 -14.98 15.07
C PHE A 207 -1.16 -15.52 14.21
N ILE A 208 -1.24 -15.37 12.89
CA ILE A 208 -0.18 -15.77 11.96
C ILE A 208 1.12 -15.02 12.30
N THR A 209 1.07 -13.70 12.49
CA THR A 209 2.25 -12.89 12.82
C THR A 209 2.79 -13.19 14.21
N LYS A 210 1.92 -13.43 15.21
CA LYS A 210 2.35 -13.95 16.53
C LYS A 210 3.12 -15.25 16.38
N LEU A 211 2.70 -16.17 15.51
CA LEU A 211 3.35 -17.46 15.29
C LEU A 211 4.67 -17.35 14.48
N MET A 212 4.99 -16.17 13.94
CA MET A 212 6.28 -15.87 13.30
C MET A 212 7.35 -15.37 14.28
N MET A 213 6.98 -15.03 15.51
CA MET A 213 7.91 -14.47 16.48
C MET A 213 9.17 -15.34 16.63
N PRO A 214 10.36 -14.74 16.56
CA PRO A 214 11.59 -15.45 16.83
C PRO A 214 11.66 -15.86 18.30
N LYS A 215 12.53 -16.84 18.61
CA LYS A 215 12.86 -17.15 20.00
C LYS A 215 13.54 -15.96 20.66
N GLU A 216 13.48 -15.84 21.98
CA GLU A 216 14.04 -14.69 22.72
C GLU A 216 15.51 -14.41 22.40
N ASN A 217 16.32 -15.44 22.17
CA ASN A 217 17.74 -15.33 21.81
C ASN A 217 17.99 -14.99 20.33
N GLU A 218 16.96 -15.00 19.49
CA GLU A 218 17.00 -14.68 18.05
C GLU A 218 16.34 -13.31 17.76
N VAL A 219 15.78 -12.64 18.78
CA VAL A 219 15.11 -11.34 18.64
C VAL A 219 16.09 -10.28 18.16
N ARG A 220 15.77 -9.65 17.02
CA ARG A 220 16.46 -8.46 16.55
C ARG A 220 15.87 -7.24 17.23
N THR A 221 16.48 -6.84 18.34
CA THR A 221 16.12 -5.60 19.01
C THR A 221 16.50 -4.42 18.11
N VAL A 222 15.61 -3.43 18.03
CA VAL A 222 15.84 -2.18 17.29
C VAL A 222 17.07 -1.44 17.81
N ASP A 223 17.80 -0.80 16.89
CA ASP A 223 18.79 0.21 17.26
C ASP A 223 18.07 1.35 18.02
N PRO A 224 18.43 1.65 19.28
CA PRO A 224 17.82 2.73 20.04
C PRO A 224 17.77 4.08 19.31
N SER A 225 18.70 4.34 18.38
CA SER A 225 18.72 5.56 17.55
C SER A 225 17.47 5.70 16.67
N LEU A 226 16.93 4.58 16.15
CA LEU A 226 15.72 4.56 15.31
C LEU A 226 14.43 4.81 16.12
N LEU A 227 14.51 4.58 17.43
CA LEU A 227 13.43 4.87 18.38
C LEU A 227 13.61 6.18 19.13
N ALA A 228 14.68 6.95 18.85
CA ALA A 228 14.91 8.25 19.46
C ALA A 228 13.66 9.12 19.36
N SER A 229 13.46 9.99 20.34
CA SER A 229 12.41 11.00 20.26
C SER A 229 12.70 11.91 19.08
N ASP A 230 11.67 12.17 18.27
CA ASP A 230 11.76 13.21 17.24
C ASP A 230 12.18 14.53 17.89
N PRO A 231 12.99 15.34 17.20
CA PRO A 231 13.44 16.61 17.74
C PRO A 231 12.24 17.54 17.99
N ASP A 232 12.35 18.41 19.00
CA ASP A 232 11.39 19.50 19.14
C ASP A 232 11.57 20.47 17.98
N PHE A 233 10.57 20.53 17.11
CA PHE A 233 10.59 21.41 15.95
C PHE A 233 10.15 22.84 16.30
N SER A 234 9.76 23.12 17.54
CA SER A 234 9.41 24.48 17.96
C SER A 234 10.65 25.36 18.19
N LYS A 235 10.52 26.67 17.92
CA LYS A 235 11.57 27.65 18.18
C LYS A 235 11.03 28.73 19.12
N THR A 236 11.73 28.97 20.23
CA THR A 236 11.46 30.12 21.09
C THR A 236 12.17 31.35 20.53
N LEU A 237 11.39 32.38 20.16
CA LEU A 237 11.94 33.62 19.64
C LEU A 237 12.56 34.48 20.76
N GLY A 238 13.74 35.04 20.49
CA GLY A 238 14.38 36.02 21.36
C GLY A 238 13.79 37.42 21.24
N SER A 239 14.14 38.32 22.16
CA SER A 239 13.66 39.71 22.18
C SER A 239 14.04 40.52 20.94
N LYS A 240 15.12 40.12 20.25
CA LYS A 240 15.62 40.74 19.00
C LYS A 240 15.11 40.07 17.72
N ALA A 241 14.13 39.16 17.80
CA ALA A 241 13.60 38.48 16.63
C ALA A 241 13.02 39.46 15.60
N THR A 242 13.37 39.25 14.34
CA THR A 242 12.92 40.10 13.23
C THR A 242 11.42 39.94 12.98
N ILE A 243 10.82 40.86 12.23
CA ILE A 243 9.40 40.75 11.83
C ILE A 243 9.17 39.47 11.00
N ALA A 244 10.11 39.11 10.12
CA ALA A 244 10.03 37.89 9.32
C ALA A 244 9.99 36.64 10.21
N GLU A 245 10.92 36.52 11.18
CA GLU A 245 10.92 35.39 12.12
C GLU A 245 9.63 35.30 12.94
N LYS A 246 9.03 36.44 13.31
CA LYS A 246 7.73 36.46 14.01
C LYS A 246 6.58 35.96 13.14
N ILE A 247 6.59 36.25 11.84
CA ILE A 247 5.59 35.74 10.88
C ILE A 247 5.78 34.24 10.67
N GLU A 248 7.02 33.81 10.44
CA GLU A 248 7.39 32.40 10.24
C GLU A 248 7.01 31.51 11.44
N GLU A 249 7.17 32.01 12.67
CA GLU A 249 6.79 31.31 13.90
C GLU A 249 5.36 31.64 14.39
N SER A 250 4.55 32.34 13.58
CA SER A 250 3.21 32.79 13.99
C SER A 250 2.23 31.63 14.13
N ARG A 251 1.70 31.44 15.35
CA ARG A 251 0.62 30.49 15.60
C ARG A 251 -0.69 30.87 14.94
N ILE A 252 -0.96 32.17 14.86
CA ILE A 252 -2.16 32.69 14.21
C ILE A 252 -2.16 32.28 12.75
N LEU A 253 -1.02 32.39 12.05
CA LEU A 253 -0.93 32.02 10.65
C LEU A 253 -1.18 30.51 10.44
N ALA A 254 -0.56 29.65 11.26
CA ALA A 254 -0.79 28.21 11.23
C ALA A 254 -2.27 27.86 11.47
N TYR A 255 -2.91 28.48 12.46
CA TYR A 255 -4.31 28.20 12.80
C TYR A 255 -5.30 28.75 11.78
N LEU A 256 -5.03 29.91 11.18
CA LEU A 256 -5.87 30.46 10.11
C LEU A 256 -5.86 29.55 8.89
N ILE A 257 -4.68 29.15 8.40
CA ILE A 257 -4.62 28.28 7.21
C ILE A 257 -5.18 26.89 7.49
N ALA A 258 -4.90 26.31 8.66
CA ALA A 258 -5.48 25.03 9.06
C ALA A 258 -7.00 25.13 9.22
N GLY A 259 -7.51 26.22 9.78
CA GLY A 259 -8.95 26.48 9.92
C GLY A 259 -9.67 26.56 8.57
N THR A 260 -9.08 27.24 7.58
CA THR A 260 -9.58 27.24 6.21
C THR A 260 -9.61 25.82 5.63
N GLY A 261 -8.53 25.05 5.83
CA GLY A 261 -8.47 23.65 5.38
C GLY A 261 -9.52 22.75 6.05
N PHE A 262 -9.72 22.86 7.36
CA PHE A 262 -10.75 22.11 8.07
C PHE A 262 -12.17 22.49 7.61
N THR A 263 -12.39 23.77 7.29
CA THR A 263 -13.66 24.23 6.72
C THR A 263 -13.91 23.59 5.35
N TYR A 264 -12.89 23.58 4.48
CA TYR A 264 -12.98 22.89 3.19
C TYR A 264 -13.27 21.40 3.35
N LEU A 265 -12.59 20.70 4.28
CA LEU A 265 -12.83 19.28 4.55
C LEU A 265 -14.26 19.04 5.04
N ALA A 266 -14.79 19.90 5.93
CA ALA A 266 -16.16 19.80 6.39
C ALA A 266 -17.16 19.95 5.24
N MET A 267 -16.97 20.93 4.37
CA MET A 267 -17.79 21.10 3.16
C MET A 267 -17.68 19.88 2.23
N TYR A 268 -16.46 19.39 1.99
CA TYR A 268 -16.19 18.24 1.13
C TYR A 268 -16.93 16.97 1.60
N PHE A 269 -16.86 16.66 2.90
CA PHE A 269 -17.54 15.48 3.46
C PHE A 269 -19.05 15.68 3.59
N TYR A 270 -19.52 16.92 3.77
CA TYR A 270 -20.95 17.23 3.76
C TYR A 270 -21.56 16.99 2.38
N GLU A 271 -20.90 17.44 1.31
CA GLU A 271 -21.39 17.30 -0.06
C GLU A 271 -21.23 15.89 -0.62
N ARG A 272 -20.12 15.21 -0.31
CA ARG A 272 -19.71 13.94 -0.96
C ARG A 272 -19.85 12.71 -0.07
N GLY A 273 -20.29 12.87 1.18
CA GLY A 273 -20.26 11.82 2.18
C GLY A 273 -18.83 11.39 2.53
N PHE A 274 -18.67 10.20 3.13
CA PHE A 274 -17.36 9.67 3.50
C PHE A 274 -16.56 9.23 2.26
N ASN A 275 -15.76 10.16 1.71
CA ASN A 275 -14.93 9.92 0.52
C ASN A 275 -13.45 10.23 0.80
N LEU A 276 -12.67 9.21 1.16
CA LEU A 276 -11.24 9.35 1.41
C LEU A 276 -10.41 9.04 0.16
N THR A 277 -10.09 10.08 -0.60
CA THR A 277 -9.08 10.01 -1.68
C THR A 277 -7.67 10.19 -1.13
N ILE A 278 -6.64 9.83 -1.91
CA ILE A 278 -5.23 10.09 -1.53
C ILE A 278 -4.99 11.59 -1.31
N ASN A 279 -5.55 12.44 -2.17
CA ASN A 279 -5.48 13.90 -2.03
C ASN A 279 -6.17 14.38 -0.76
N THR A 280 -7.34 13.83 -0.43
CA THR A 280 -8.06 14.15 0.82
C THR A 280 -7.24 13.74 2.05
N VAL A 281 -6.61 12.55 2.04
CA VAL A 281 -5.73 12.09 3.12
C VAL A 281 -4.49 12.99 3.25
N ASN A 282 -3.82 13.30 2.14
CA ASN A 282 -2.71 14.24 2.12
C ASN A 282 -3.10 15.61 2.69
N PHE A 283 -4.27 16.11 2.30
CA PHE A 283 -4.77 17.38 2.78
C PHE A 283 -5.09 17.34 4.28
N ILE A 284 -5.70 16.26 4.79
CA ILE A 284 -5.91 16.03 6.23
C ILE A 284 -4.58 16.03 6.97
N PHE A 285 -3.58 15.25 6.52
CA PHE A 285 -2.28 15.19 7.16
C PHE A 285 -1.54 16.53 7.13
N LEU A 286 -1.64 17.25 6.03
CA LEU A 286 -1.05 18.57 5.87
C LEU A 286 -1.67 19.59 6.85
N MET A 287 -3.00 19.67 6.90
CA MET A 287 -3.71 20.63 7.76
C MET A 287 -3.59 20.29 9.24
N LEU A 288 -3.71 19.00 9.61
CA LEU A 288 -3.48 18.56 10.99
C LEU A 288 -2.02 18.77 11.40
N GLY A 289 -1.06 18.49 10.52
CA GLY A 289 0.35 18.70 10.78
C GLY A 289 0.65 20.19 11.03
N MET A 290 0.18 21.07 10.15
CA MET A 290 0.30 22.52 10.30
C MET A 290 -0.30 23.00 11.63
N PHE A 291 -1.50 22.52 11.98
CA PHE A 291 -2.18 22.87 13.22
C PHE A 291 -1.43 22.41 14.47
N LEU A 292 -0.97 21.15 14.50
CA LEU A 292 -0.41 20.55 15.70
C LEU A 292 1.05 20.96 15.98
N HIS A 293 1.83 21.26 14.94
CA HIS A 293 3.16 21.85 15.10
C HIS A 293 3.12 23.33 15.50
N GLY A 294 1.97 23.98 15.28
CA GLY A 294 1.65 25.27 15.86
C GLY A 294 2.28 26.48 15.18
N SER A 295 3.28 26.34 14.30
CA SER A 295 3.76 27.42 13.44
C SER A 295 4.14 26.89 12.04
N PRO A 296 4.06 27.72 10.98
CA PRO A 296 4.50 27.31 9.65
C PRO A 296 5.97 26.87 9.63
N ALA A 297 6.86 27.60 10.30
CA ALA A 297 8.28 27.26 10.34
C ALA A 297 8.57 25.97 11.10
N ALA A 298 7.88 25.69 12.21
CA ALA A 298 7.99 24.40 12.91
C ALA A 298 7.55 23.25 11.99
N TYR A 299 6.45 23.44 11.26
CA TYR A 299 5.98 22.43 10.33
C TYR A 299 6.94 22.21 9.15
N VAL A 300 7.52 23.28 8.59
CA VAL A 300 8.58 23.18 7.56
C VAL A 300 9.78 22.37 8.06
N ARG A 301 10.22 22.58 9.30
CA ARG A 301 11.31 21.79 9.90
C ARG A 301 10.94 20.31 10.02
N ALA A 302 9.72 20.00 10.45
CA ALA A 302 9.22 18.62 10.52
C ALA A 302 9.15 17.95 9.13
N ILE A 303 8.62 18.67 8.13
CA ILE A 303 8.56 18.22 6.73
C ILE A 303 9.97 17.99 6.17
N THR A 304 10.92 18.88 6.43
CA THR A 304 12.31 18.75 5.97
C THR A 304 12.98 17.52 6.54
N ASN A 305 12.73 17.22 7.82
CA ASN A 305 13.19 15.98 8.45
C ASN A 305 12.58 14.74 7.80
N ALA A 306 11.27 14.78 7.52
CA ALA A 306 10.53 13.68 6.92
C ALA A 306 10.86 13.45 5.43
N ALA A 307 11.22 14.49 4.68
CA ALA A 307 11.45 14.44 3.23
C ALA A 307 12.45 13.37 2.78
N LYS A 308 13.46 13.06 3.60
CA LYS A 308 14.46 12.02 3.29
C LYS A 308 13.85 10.64 3.07
N SER A 309 12.70 10.36 3.68
CA SER A 309 12.00 9.07 3.58
C SER A 309 11.33 8.80 2.24
N THR A 310 11.28 9.78 1.31
CA THR A 310 10.66 9.61 -0.02
C THR A 310 11.63 9.31 -1.14
N ALA A 311 12.94 9.32 -0.89
CA ALA A 311 13.95 9.13 -1.94
C ALA A 311 13.69 7.87 -2.79
N GLY A 312 13.34 6.76 -2.15
CA GLY A 312 12.99 5.51 -2.83
C GLY A 312 11.77 5.62 -3.73
N ILE A 313 10.73 6.36 -3.30
CA ILE A 313 9.51 6.59 -4.09
C ILE A 313 9.84 7.40 -5.35
N LEU A 314 10.58 8.50 -5.18
CA LEU A 314 10.89 9.44 -6.26
C LEU A 314 11.70 8.79 -7.39
N ILE A 315 12.62 7.89 -7.06
CA ILE A 315 13.48 7.25 -8.06
C ILE A 315 12.87 5.98 -8.67
N GLN A 316 12.03 5.23 -7.94
CA GLN A 316 11.56 3.92 -8.40
C GLN A 316 10.26 3.98 -9.20
N PHE A 317 9.32 4.85 -8.83
CA PHE A 317 8.00 4.89 -9.48
C PHE A 317 8.07 5.11 -11.00
N PRO A 318 9.00 5.94 -11.54
CA PRO A 318 9.16 6.07 -12.98
C PRO A 318 9.50 4.76 -13.71
N PHE A 319 10.32 3.88 -13.10
CA PHE A 319 10.64 2.57 -13.71
C PHE A 319 9.41 1.67 -13.79
N TYR A 320 8.58 1.64 -12.75
CA TYR A 320 7.32 0.88 -12.76
C TYR A 320 6.32 1.45 -13.76
N ALA A 321 6.28 2.78 -13.94
CA ALA A 321 5.47 3.43 -14.97
C ALA A 321 5.89 3.01 -16.38
N GLY A 322 7.20 3.00 -16.65
CA GLY A 322 7.74 2.52 -17.93
C GLY A 322 7.46 1.05 -18.19
N MET A 323 7.63 0.18 -17.17
CA MET A 323 7.26 -1.24 -17.28
C MET A 323 5.77 -1.43 -17.55
N GLN A 324 4.91 -0.68 -16.85
CA GLN A 324 3.47 -0.75 -17.04
C GLN A 324 3.08 -0.42 -18.48
N LEU A 325 3.55 0.71 -19.03
CA LEU A 325 3.16 1.10 -20.40
C LEU A 325 3.71 0.11 -21.43
N MET A 326 4.94 -0.39 -21.25
CA MET A 326 5.50 -1.43 -22.12
C MET A 326 4.67 -2.72 -22.05
N MET A 327 4.22 -3.16 -20.88
CA MET A 327 3.38 -4.35 -20.77
C MET A 327 1.98 -4.16 -21.37
N GLU A 328 1.43 -2.96 -21.21
CA GLU A 328 0.13 -2.58 -21.77
C GLU A 328 0.17 -2.56 -23.29
N HIS A 329 1.12 -1.80 -23.88
CA HIS A 329 1.16 -1.56 -25.31
C HIS A 329 1.83 -2.68 -26.12
N SER A 330 2.72 -3.47 -25.52
CA SER A 330 3.30 -4.64 -26.22
C SER A 330 2.33 -5.82 -26.28
N GLY A 331 1.27 -5.82 -25.48
CA GLY A 331 0.36 -6.96 -25.33
C GLY A 331 0.87 -8.07 -24.39
N LEU A 332 2.06 -7.93 -23.79
CA LEU A 332 2.60 -8.92 -22.85
C LEU A 332 1.66 -9.18 -21.66
N GLY A 333 1.06 -8.12 -21.09
CA GLY A 333 0.08 -8.27 -20.01
C GLY A 333 -1.15 -9.08 -20.43
N GLY A 334 -1.58 -8.91 -21.68
CA GLY A 334 -2.66 -9.67 -22.29
C GLY A 334 -2.33 -11.14 -22.44
N MET A 335 -1.18 -11.48 -23.03
CA MET A 335 -0.76 -12.86 -23.22
C MET A 335 -0.64 -13.65 -21.90
N ILE A 336 -0.09 -13.03 -20.86
CA ILE A 336 -0.04 -13.64 -19.52
C ILE A 336 -1.45 -13.96 -19.05
N THR A 337 -2.36 -13.00 -19.17
CA THR A 337 -3.75 -13.16 -18.74
C THR A 337 -4.46 -14.26 -19.54
N GLU A 338 -4.33 -14.25 -20.85
CA GLU A 338 -4.94 -15.23 -21.76
C GLU A 338 -4.45 -16.66 -21.50
N PHE A 339 -3.18 -16.85 -21.13
CA PHE A 339 -2.68 -18.15 -20.71
C PHE A 339 -3.51 -18.73 -19.54
N PHE A 340 -3.71 -17.95 -18.48
CA PHE A 340 -4.51 -18.40 -17.32
C PHE A 340 -5.99 -18.58 -17.67
N VAL A 341 -6.54 -17.72 -18.52
CA VAL A 341 -7.91 -17.85 -19.03
C VAL A 341 -8.08 -19.16 -19.82
N SER A 342 -7.14 -19.50 -20.69
CA SER A 342 -7.24 -20.67 -21.58
C SER A 342 -7.31 -22.02 -20.86
N VAL A 343 -6.75 -22.09 -19.65
CA VAL A 343 -6.75 -23.29 -18.80
C VAL A 343 -7.84 -23.27 -17.72
N SER A 344 -8.65 -22.21 -17.69
CA SER A 344 -9.70 -22.01 -16.69
C SER A 344 -11.07 -22.50 -17.16
N ASN A 345 -11.94 -22.74 -16.19
CA ASN A 345 -13.37 -22.90 -16.41
C ASN A 345 -14.12 -21.94 -15.48
N LYS A 346 -15.45 -21.86 -15.59
CA LYS A 346 -16.29 -20.95 -14.79
C LYS A 346 -15.97 -20.96 -13.29
N ASP A 347 -15.71 -22.14 -12.71
CA ASP A 347 -15.50 -22.29 -11.26
C ASP A 347 -14.05 -21.98 -10.87
N THR A 348 -13.07 -22.38 -11.68
CA THR A 348 -11.64 -22.13 -11.40
C THR A 348 -11.16 -20.74 -11.83
N PHE A 349 -11.95 -20.04 -12.64
CA PHE A 349 -11.60 -18.75 -13.24
C PHE A 349 -11.14 -17.71 -12.21
N PRO A 350 -11.91 -17.40 -11.13
CA PRO A 350 -11.48 -16.37 -10.19
C PRO A 350 -10.15 -16.70 -9.49
N VAL A 351 -9.89 -17.98 -9.20
CA VAL A 351 -8.62 -18.40 -8.56
C VAL A 351 -7.45 -18.27 -9.53
N LEU A 352 -7.62 -18.66 -10.79
CA LEU A 352 -6.57 -18.54 -11.80
C LEU A 352 -6.31 -17.07 -12.16
N THR A 353 -7.35 -16.24 -12.23
CA THR A 353 -7.23 -14.78 -12.34
C THR A 353 -6.46 -14.18 -11.16
N PHE A 354 -6.72 -14.65 -9.93
CA PHE A 354 -5.97 -14.22 -8.75
C PHE A 354 -4.47 -14.51 -8.88
N PHE A 355 -4.09 -15.71 -9.32
CA PHE A 355 -2.67 -16.03 -9.53
C PHE A 355 -2.05 -15.31 -10.74
N SER A 356 -2.82 -15.10 -11.82
CA SER A 356 -2.42 -14.26 -12.96
C SER A 356 -2.09 -12.84 -12.47
N SER A 357 -2.96 -12.27 -11.65
CA SER A 357 -2.74 -10.95 -11.07
C SER A 357 -1.58 -10.89 -10.10
N ALA A 358 -1.37 -11.93 -9.29
CA ALA A 358 -0.18 -12.00 -8.48
C ALA A 358 1.12 -12.02 -9.30
N PHE A 359 1.10 -12.65 -10.48
CA PHE A 359 2.26 -12.67 -11.39
C PHE A 359 2.51 -11.31 -12.04
N VAL A 360 1.47 -10.67 -12.59
CA VAL A 360 1.56 -9.34 -13.23
C VAL A 360 1.98 -8.25 -12.23
N ASN A 361 1.58 -8.35 -10.96
CA ASN A 361 1.93 -7.39 -9.90
C ASN A 361 3.45 -7.16 -9.77
N PHE A 362 4.28 -8.19 -10.02
CA PHE A 362 5.73 -8.02 -9.95
C PHE A 362 6.22 -6.88 -10.84
N ALA A 363 5.61 -6.70 -12.03
CA ALA A 363 5.96 -5.65 -12.96
C ALA A 363 5.05 -4.41 -12.85
N VAL A 364 3.78 -4.59 -12.47
CA VAL A 364 2.79 -3.50 -12.35
C VAL A 364 2.17 -3.51 -10.95
N PRO A 365 2.89 -3.07 -9.89
CA PRO A 365 2.41 -3.06 -8.52
C PRO A 365 1.53 -1.84 -8.21
N SER A 366 0.59 -1.52 -9.09
CA SER A 366 -0.30 -0.36 -8.96
C SER A 366 -1.73 -0.79 -9.28
N GLY A 367 -2.63 -0.82 -8.30
CA GLY A 367 -4.01 -1.28 -8.53
C GLY A 367 -4.73 -0.54 -9.67
N GLY A 368 -4.42 0.74 -9.91
CA GLY A 368 -4.94 1.49 -11.05
C GLY A 368 -4.34 1.05 -12.39
N GLY A 369 -3.01 1.02 -12.47
CA GLY A 369 -2.32 0.57 -13.68
C GLY A 369 -2.62 -0.88 -14.04
N HIS A 370 -2.73 -1.72 -13.01
CA HIS A 370 -3.02 -3.14 -13.13
C HIS A 370 -4.44 -3.39 -13.66
N TRP A 371 -5.41 -2.55 -13.28
CA TRP A 371 -6.75 -2.59 -13.87
C TRP A 371 -6.74 -2.33 -15.38
N VAL A 372 -5.93 -1.37 -15.84
CA VAL A 372 -5.77 -1.05 -17.26
C VAL A 372 -5.08 -2.20 -18.01
N VAL A 373 -4.09 -2.84 -17.40
CA VAL A 373 -3.34 -3.93 -18.03
C VAL A 373 -4.14 -5.24 -18.13
N GLN A 374 -4.90 -5.61 -17.10
CA GLN A 374 -5.60 -6.92 -17.07
C GLN A 374 -7.11 -6.87 -17.27
N GLY A 375 -7.76 -5.79 -16.85
CA GLY A 375 -9.21 -5.65 -16.97
C GLY A 375 -9.75 -5.91 -18.38
N PRO A 376 -9.12 -5.37 -19.45
CA PRO A 376 -9.51 -5.64 -20.84
C PRO A 376 -9.48 -7.10 -21.29
N PHE A 377 -8.77 -7.97 -20.58
CA PHE A 377 -8.65 -9.40 -20.93
C PHE A 377 -9.51 -10.27 -20.01
N VAL A 378 -9.47 -10.01 -18.70
CA VAL A 378 -10.21 -10.78 -17.70
C VAL A 378 -11.72 -10.60 -17.84
N ILE A 379 -12.20 -9.38 -18.08
CA ILE A 379 -13.64 -9.11 -18.08
C ILE A 379 -14.37 -9.72 -19.28
N PRO A 380 -13.88 -9.57 -20.53
CA PRO A 380 -14.44 -10.33 -21.65
C PRO A 380 -14.41 -11.84 -21.43
N ALA A 381 -13.30 -12.38 -20.92
CA ALA A 381 -13.18 -13.81 -20.64
C ALA A 381 -14.21 -14.29 -19.59
N ALA A 382 -14.42 -13.51 -18.52
CA ALA A 382 -15.42 -13.81 -17.51
C ALA A 382 -16.83 -13.85 -18.12
N GLN A 383 -17.16 -12.93 -19.03
CA GLN A 383 -18.45 -12.94 -19.73
C GLN A 383 -18.62 -14.19 -20.61
N VAL A 384 -17.59 -14.57 -21.37
CA VAL A 384 -17.62 -15.77 -22.25
C VAL A 384 -17.78 -17.04 -21.43
N LEU A 385 -17.11 -17.14 -20.28
CA LEU A 385 -17.18 -18.31 -19.39
C LEU A 385 -18.42 -18.29 -18.48
N GLY A 386 -19.20 -17.21 -18.48
CA GLY A 386 -20.35 -17.01 -17.58
C GLY A 386 -19.94 -16.94 -16.10
N ALA A 387 -18.72 -16.46 -15.82
CA ALA A 387 -18.21 -16.20 -14.48
C ALA A 387 -18.69 -14.83 -13.96
N ASP A 388 -18.71 -14.67 -12.64
CA ASP A 388 -19.16 -13.43 -11.99
C ASP A 388 -18.15 -12.29 -12.21
N LEU A 389 -18.59 -11.17 -12.78
CA LEU A 389 -17.69 -10.05 -13.13
C LEU A 389 -17.16 -9.32 -11.88
N GLY A 390 -17.96 -9.26 -10.83
CA GLY A 390 -17.55 -8.68 -9.56
C GLY A 390 -16.45 -9.50 -8.89
N LYS A 391 -16.61 -10.82 -8.86
CA LYS A 391 -15.62 -11.76 -8.35
C LYS A 391 -14.37 -11.79 -9.22
N ALA A 392 -14.49 -11.71 -10.54
CA ALA A 392 -13.37 -11.55 -11.45
C ALA A 392 -12.58 -10.25 -11.19
N THR A 393 -13.29 -9.13 -10.99
CA THR A 393 -12.68 -7.83 -10.61
C THR A 393 -11.93 -7.95 -9.29
N MET A 394 -12.56 -8.60 -8.30
CA MET A 394 -11.94 -8.81 -6.99
C MET A 394 -10.77 -9.79 -7.03
N ALA A 395 -10.79 -10.79 -7.91
CA ALA A 395 -9.67 -11.71 -8.09
C ALA A 395 -8.41 -10.96 -8.55
N ILE A 396 -8.54 -10.02 -9.49
CA ILE A 396 -7.43 -9.14 -9.87
C ILE A 396 -7.01 -8.29 -8.65
N ALA A 397 -7.95 -7.65 -7.95
CA ALA A 397 -7.65 -6.81 -6.80
C ALA A 397 -6.88 -7.55 -5.70
N TYR A 398 -7.28 -8.80 -5.41
CA TYR A 398 -6.62 -9.62 -4.41
C TYR A 398 -5.28 -10.15 -4.86
N GLY A 399 -5.13 -10.55 -6.13
CA GLY A 399 -3.85 -11.03 -6.65
C GLY A 399 -2.78 -9.94 -6.58
N ASP A 400 -3.12 -8.73 -7.03
CA ASP A 400 -2.29 -7.54 -6.92
C ASP A 400 -1.90 -7.24 -5.47
N MET A 401 -2.89 -7.14 -4.59
CA MET A 401 -2.67 -6.85 -3.18
C MET A 401 -1.82 -7.93 -2.48
N TRP A 402 -2.11 -9.20 -2.73
CA TRP A 402 -1.44 -10.34 -2.10
C TRP A 402 0.02 -10.46 -2.52
N ALA A 403 0.31 -10.23 -3.81
CA ALA A 403 1.68 -10.27 -4.33
C ALA A 403 2.60 -9.16 -3.79
N ASN A 404 2.05 -8.05 -3.30
CA ASN A 404 2.84 -7.01 -2.58
C ASN A 404 3.55 -7.55 -1.32
N MET A 405 3.23 -8.75 -0.84
CA MET A 405 3.97 -9.39 0.24
C MET A 405 5.24 -10.12 -0.23
N ALA A 406 5.43 -10.28 -1.53
CA ALA A 406 6.67 -10.71 -2.18
C ALA A 406 7.32 -9.59 -3.02
N GLN A 407 6.52 -8.62 -3.47
CA GLN A 407 6.93 -7.45 -4.23
C GLN A 407 7.09 -6.24 -3.28
N PRO A 408 8.28 -5.64 -3.14
CA PRO A 408 8.55 -4.67 -2.06
C PRO A 408 8.22 -3.20 -2.35
N PHE A 409 7.61 -2.87 -3.50
CA PHE A 409 7.31 -1.50 -3.93
C PHE A 409 6.51 -0.74 -2.86
N TRP A 410 5.46 -1.36 -2.33
CA TRP A 410 4.59 -0.77 -1.32
C TRP A 410 5.16 -0.81 0.10
N ALA A 411 6.28 -1.51 0.32
CA ALA A 411 6.95 -1.53 1.61
C ALA A 411 7.73 -0.23 1.87
N LEU A 412 8.13 0.50 0.81
CA LEU A 412 8.99 1.68 0.91
C LEU A 412 8.46 2.77 1.85
N PRO A 413 7.16 3.16 1.80
CA PRO A 413 6.59 4.08 2.78
C PRO A 413 6.83 3.66 4.24
N ALA A 414 6.54 2.40 4.57
CA ALA A 414 6.68 1.89 5.93
C ALA A 414 8.16 1.80 6.35
N LEU A 415 9.02 1.35 5.43
CA LEU A 415 10.47 1.23 5.64
C LEU A 415 11.14 2.60 5.84
N GLY A 416 10.73 3.62 5.09
CA GLY A 416 11.21 4.98 5.24
C GLY A 416 10.87 5.60 6.60
N ILE A 417 9.72 5.25 7.17
CA ILE A 417 9.34 5.66 8.55
C ILE A 417 10.10 4.86 9.61
N ALA A 418 10.29 3.56 9.36
CA ALA A 418 10.92 2.62 10.27
C ALA A 418 12.45 2.74 10.35
N GLY A 419 13.09 3.23 9.27
CA GLY A 419 14.55 3.22 9.11
C GLY A 419 15.11 1.80 8.88
N LEU A 420 14.34 0.93 8.22
CA LEU A 420 14.74 -0.44 7.88
C LEU A 420 14.91 -0.63 6.38
N GLY A 421 15.67 -1.65 6.00
CA GLY A 421 15.76 -2.10 4.62
C GLY A 421 14.68 -3.13 4.28
N VAL A 422 14.43 -3.31 2.98
CA VAL A 422 13.46 -4.30 2.47
C VAL A 422 13.74 -5.72 2.97
N ARG A 423 15.03 -6.08 3.05
CA ARG A 423 15.49 -7.41 3.44
C ARG A 423 15.16 -7.75 4.89
N ASP A 424 14.92 -6.75 5.72
CA ASP A 424 14.61 -6.94 7.14
C ASP A 424 13.21 -7.51 7.33
N ILE A 425 12.24 -7.11 6.49
CA ILE A 425 10.82 -7.42 6.72
C ILE A 425 10.22 -8.40 5.72
N MET A 426 10.73 -8.47 4.48
CA MET A 426 10.03 -9.19 3.41
C MET A 426 9.94 -10.70 3.63
N GLY A 427 10.83 -11.31 4.40
CA GLY A 427 10.71 -12.73 4.76
C GLY A 427 9.48 -13.04 5.62
N TYR A 428 9.12 -12.12 6.53
CA TYR A 428 7.88 -12.23 7.30
C TYR A 428 6.65 -12.02 6.40
N CYS A 429 6.74 -11.07 5.47
CA CYS A 429 5.66 -10.77 4.52
C CYS A 429 5.38 -11.96 3.60
N MET A 430 6.41 -12.58 3.01
CA MET A 430 6.29 -13.80 2.22
C MET A 430 5.72 -14.98 3.02
N THR A 431 5.97 -15.01 4.33
CA THR A 431 5.35 -16.03 5.20
C THR A 431 3.86 -15.76 5.36
N ALA A 432 3.45 -14.51 5.58
CA ALA A 432 2.03 -14.15 5.64
C ALA A 432 1.32 -14.45 4.32
N LEU A 433 1.97 -14.16 3.19
CA LEU A 433 1.53 -14.50 1.84
C LEU A 433 1.15 -15.99 1.74
N ILE A 434 2.05 -16.90 2.12
CA ILE A 434 1.81 -18.35 2.04
C ILE A 434 0.64 -18.77 2.93
N PHE A 435 0.58 -18.27 4.17
CA PHE A 435 -0.44 -18.70 5.14
C PHE A 435 -1.82 -18.09 4.92
N THR A 436 -1.91 -17.01 4.13
CA THR A 436 -3.19 -16.37 3.75
C THR A 436 -3.72 -16.85 2.41
N THR A 437 -2.91 -17.50 1.56
CA THR A 437 -3.38 -18.09 0.28
C THR A 437 -4.67 -18.90 0.42
N PRO A 438 -4.83 -19.79 1.43
CA PRO A 438 -6.06 -20.56 1.58
C PRO A 438 -7.30 -19.68 1.79
N ILE A 439 -7.16 -18.53 2.45
CA ILE A 439 -8.28 -17.60 2.69
C ILE A 439 -8.82 -17.06 1.37
N PHE A 440 -7.92 -16.59 0.49
CA PHE A 440 -8.28 -16.09 -0.83
C PHE A 440 -8.84 -17.18 -1.73
N VAL A 441 -8.19 -18.36 -1.77
CA VAL A 441 -8.68 -19.49 -2.57
C VAL A 441 -10.07 -19.93 -2.10
N ILE A 442 -10.30 -20.02 -0.79
CA ILE A 442 -11.62 -20.39 -0.26
C ILE A 442 -12.68 -19.37 -0.65
N GLY A 443 -12.38 -18.08 -0.44
CA GLY A 443 -13.33 -17.01 -0.76
C GLY A 443 -13.59 -16.84 -2.25
N LEU A 444 -12.63 -17.14 -3.13
CA LEU A 444 -12.79 -17.00 -4.58
C LEU A 444 -13.39 -18.24 -5.26
N TYR A 445 -13.21 -19.43 -4.67
CA TYR A 445 -13.65 -20.69 -5.27
C TYR A 445 -14.96 -21.23 -4.68
N PHE A 446 -15.11 -21.22 -3.36
CA PHE A 446 -16.23 -21.91 -2.68
C PHE A 446 -17.39 -20.99 -2.26
N LEU A 447 -17.14 -19.68 -2.19
CA LEU A 447 -18.10 -18.62 -1.89
C LEU A 447 -18.23 -17.75 -3.13
#